data_AF-A0A0W1G8X9-F1
#
_entry.id   AF-A0A0W1G8X9-F1
#
_cell.length_a   1.000
_cell.length_b   1.000
_cell.length_c   1.000
_cell.angle_alpha   90.00
_cell.angle_beta   90.00
_cell.angle_gamma   90.00
#
_symmetry.space_group_name_H-M   'P 1'
#
loop_
_entity.id
_entity.type
_entity.pdbx_description
1 polymer ?
#
loop_
_entity_poly.entity_id
_entity_poly.type
_entity_poly.pdbx_seq_one_letter_code
_entity_poly.pdbx_strand_id
1 'polypeptide(L)'
;MDIGRGLFDAWFDFGRPTAAPHRNAAGAIVVAPVDAPRFDHDLAGKPTGLLVEPGAALGQADRARLQIDAIGATVATVLHALREDDGSISRRAWYSRDPQVTIDACLGQAGRHISIAAIPGYRPNAGGFVRYRGVDWQLAGVLDGGVGTAIGDGSGRALIEG
;
A
#
# COMPACT_ATOMS: atom_id res chain seq x y z
N MET A 1 -4.43 -6.50 8.56
CA MET A 1 -4.76 -7.84 8.03
C MET A 1 -3.52 -8.30 7.32
N ASP A 2 -3.08 -9.54 7.54
CA ASP A 2 -1.93 -10.10 6.81
C ASP A 2 -2.42 -10.51 5.42
N ILE A 3 -1.81 -10.00 4.36
CA ILE A 3 -2.30 -10.19 3.00
C ILE A 3 -1.79 -11.54 2.49
N GLY A 4 -2.47 -12.62 2.88
CA GLY A 4 -2.28 -13.92 2.26
C GLY A 4 -2.88 -13.94 0.84
N ARG A 5 -2.36 -14.81 -0.03
CA ARG A 5 -2.78 -14.91 -1.45
C ARG A 5 -4.30 -15.07 -1.64
N GLY A 6 -4.95 -15.91 -0.84
CA GLY A 6 -6.41 -16.12 -0.95
C GLY A 6 -7.26 -14.94 -0.47
N LEU A 7 -6.72 -14.06 0.38
CA LEU A 7 -7.37 -12.80 0.71
C LEU A 7 -7.10 -11.76 -0.38
N PHE A 8 -5.90 -11.73 -0.97
CA PHE A 8 -5.55 -10.74 -1.97
C PHE A 8 -6.52 -10.73 -3.16
N ASP A 9 -6.79 -11.90 -3.77
CA ASP A 9 -7.65 -12.00 -4.96
C ASP A 9 -9.12 -11.57 -4.70
N ALA A 10 -9.54 -11.52 -3.43
CA ALA A 10 -10.87 -11.07 -3.03
C ALA A 10 -10.99 -9.54 -2.91
N TRP A 11 -9.87 -8.82 -2.86
CA TRP A 11 -9.86 -7.36 -2.65
C TRP A 11 -9.10 -6.61 -3.74
N PHE A 12 -8.20 -7.28 -4.47
CA PHE A 12 -7.28 -6.62 -5.37
C PHE A 12 -7.19 -7.33 -6.72
N ASP A 13 -7.05 -6.53 -7.77
CA ASP A 13 -6.62 -6.96 -9.08
C ASP A 13 -5.11 -6.75 -9.20
N PHE A 14 -4.42 -7.70 -9.83
CA PHE A 14 -3.00 -7.59 -10.14
C PHE A 14 -2.74 -7.77 -11.63
N GLY A 15 -1.83 -6.96 -12.18
CA GLY A 15 -1.37 -7.10 -13.54
C GLY A 15 0.13 -6.86 -13.68
N ARG A 16 0.80 -7.74 -14.41
CA ARG A 16 2.19 -7.58 -14.86
C ARG A 16 2.35 -8.26 -16.23
N PRO A 17 2.91 -7.58 -17.24
CA PRO A 17 3.02 -8.13 -18.60
C PRO A 17 4.08 -9.23 -18.80
N THR A 18 4.99 -9.44 -17.85
CA THR A 18 6.09 -10.40 -17.96
C THR A 18 6.16 -11.33 -16.75
N ALA A 19 6.88 -12.44 -16.88
CA ALA A 19 7.23 -13.25 -15.72
C ALA A 19 8.41 -12.62 -14.98
N ALA A 20 8.46 -12.71 -13.65
CA ALA A 20 9.50 -12.06 -12.85
C ALA A 20 9.89 -12.87 -11.60
N PRO A 21 11.17 -12.80 -11.17
CA PRO A 21 11.63 -13.51 -9.98
C PRO A 21 11.08 -12.89 -8.68
N HIS A 22 10.92 -13.71 -7.64
CA HIS A 22 10.76 -13.29 -6.25
C HIS A 22 11.25 -14.42 -5.32
N ARG A 23 11.39 -14.14 -4.02
CA ARG A 23 11.72 -15.15 -3.02
C ARG A 23 10.46 -15.74 -2.41
N ASN A 24 10.36 -17.07 -2.43
CA ASN A 24 9.24 -17.78 -1.83
C ASN A 24 9.49 -18.13 -0.34
N ALA A 25 8.50 -18.76 0.31
CA ALA A 25 8.57 -19.15 1.72
C ALA A 25 9.69 -20.15 2.06
N ALA A 26 10.29 -20.83 1.07
CA ALA A 26 11.47 -21.67 1.28
C ALA A 26 12.79 -20.87 1.22
N GLY A 27 12.72 -19.54 1.08
CA GLY A 27 13.89 -18.69 0.87
C GLY A 27 14.50 -18.80 -0.53
N ALA A 28 13.87 -19.53 -1.46
CA ALA A 28 14.39 -19.75 -2.82
C ALA A 28 13.88 -18.69 -3.80
N ILE A 29 14.72 -18.31 -4.77
CA ILE A 29 14.29 -17.47 -5.90
C ILE A 29 13.49 -18.31 -6.88
N VAL A 30 12.26 -17.93 -7.15
CA VAL A 30 11.36 -18.56 -8.11
C VAL A 30 10.74 -17.51 -9.03
N VAL A 31 10.33 -17.93 -10.22
CA VAL A 31 9.70 -17.03 -11.20
C VAL A 31 8.19 -17.11 -11.06
N ALA A 32 7.56 -15.97 -10.77
CA ALA A 32 6.11 -15.84 -10.86
C ALA A 32 5.69 -15.62 -12.33
N PRO A 33 4.62 -16.28 -12.80
CA PRO A 33 4.11 -16.05 -14.15
C PRO A 33 3.51 -14.64 -14.30
N VAL A 34 3.19 -14.28 -15.54
CA VAL A 34 2.41 -13.08 -15.91
C VAL A 34 1.16 -12.99 -15.04
N ASP A 35 0.82 -11.76 -14.62
CA ASP A 35 -0.34 -11.43 -13.78
C ASP A 35 -0.43 -12.14 -12.41
N ALA A 36 0.63 -12.84 -11.97
CA ALA A 36 0.66 -13.42 -10.63
C ALA A 36 1.30 -12.45 -9.61
N PRO A 37 0.59 -12.12 -8.50
CA PRO A 37 1.17 -11.31 -7.44
C PRO A 37 2.34 -12.03 -6.78
N ARG A 38 3.38 -11.28 -6.41
CA ARG A 38 4.61 -11.81 -5.80
C ARG A 38 4.65 -11.46 -4.32
N PHE A 39 4.32 -12.42 -3.46
CA PHE A 39 4.48 -12.28 -2.02
C PHE A 39 5.92 -12.70 -1.65
N ASP A 40 6.75 -11.71 -1.38
CA ASP A 40 8.19 -11.90 -1.20
C ASP A 40 8.53 -12.31 0.24
N HIS A 41 9.60 -13.08 0.41
CA HIS A 41 10.07 -13.58 1.70
C HIS A 41 11.56 -13.24 1.90
N ASP A 42 12.05 -13.29 3.14
CA ASP A 42 13.48 -13.17 3.42
C ASP A 42 14.20 -14.52 3.29
N LEU A 43 15.51 -14.53 3.56
CA LEU A 43 16.33 -15.75 3.48
C LEU A 43 15.89 -16.85 4.46
N ALA A 44 15.21 -16.49 5.55
CA ALA A 44 14.67 -17.44 6.52
C ALA A 44 13.24 -17.87 6.18
N GLY A 45 12.69 -17.41 5.05
CA GLY A 45 11.32 -17.72 4.64
C GLY A 45 10.25 -16.88 5.35
N LYS A 46 10.62 -15.79 6.02
CA LYS A 46 9.65 -14.90 6.67
C LYS A 46 9.01 -13.97 5.63
N PRO A 47 7.68 -13.79 5.63
CA PRO A 47 7.01 -12.85 4.74
C PRO A 47 7.55 -11.42 4.88
N THR A 48 7.71 -10.75 3.75
CA THR A 48 8.23 -9.37 3.67
C THR A 48 7.26 -8.40 3.02
N GLY A 49 6.27 -8.89 2.27
CA GLY A 49 5.16 -8.11 1.70
C GLY A 49 4.86 -8.49 0.26
N LEU A 50 3.86 -7.83 -0.33
CA LEU A 50 3.64 -7.86 -1.77
C LEU A 50 4.72 -7.03 -2.47
N LEU A 51 5.46 -7.64 -3.39
CA LEU A 51 6.51 -6.97 -4.16
C LEU A 51 5.91 -6.31 -5.41
N VAL A 52 5.99 -4.98 -5.44
CA VAL A 52 5.66 -4.13 -6.58
C VAL A 52 6.95 -3.53 -7.11
N GLU A 53 7.28 -3.79 -8.37
CA GLU A 53 8.46 -3.22 -9.01
C GLU A 53 8.07 -2.22 -10.12
N PRO A 54 8.92 -1.20 -10.35
CA PRO A 54 8.80 -0.37 -11.53
C PRO A 54 9.07 -1.24 -12.78
N GLY A 55 8.42 -0.89 -13.87
CA GLY A 55 8.71 -1.47 -15.17
C GLY A 55 9.98 -0.87 -15.75
N ALA A 56 10.74 -1.65 -16.52
CA ALA A 56 11.87 -1.13 -17.31
C ALA A 56 11.43 -0.08 -18.36
N ALA A 57 10.16 -0.12 -18.75
CA ALA A 57 9.52 0.82 -19.66
C ALA A 57 8.11 1.17 -19.18
N LEU A 58 7.54 2.23 -19.75
CA LEU A 58 6.16 2.64 -19.50
C LEU A 58 5.19 1.46 -19.75
N GLY A 59 4.26 1.24 -18.82
CA GLY A 59 3.28 0.15 -18.90
C GLY A 59 3.80 -1.22 -18.50
N GLN A 60 5.09 -1.36 -18.15
CA GLN A 60 5.71 -2.62 -17.71
C GLN A 60 5.78 -2.78 -16.18
N ALA A 61 5.33 -1.77 -15.44
CA ALA A 61 5.29 -1.81 -13.98
C ALA A 61 4.24 -2.81 -13.48
N ASP A 62 4.49 -3.31 -12.26
CA ASP A 62 3.48 -4.00 -11.48
C ASP A 62 2.30 -3.08 -11.21
N ARG A 63 1.08 -3.63 -11.32
CA ARG A 63 -0.15 -2.91 -11.06
C ARG A 63 -0.99 -3.73 -10.10
N ALA A 64 -0.91 -3.39 -8.81
CA ALA A 64 -1.92 -3.81 -7.85
C ALA A 64 -2.97 -2.69 -7.75
N ARG A 65 -4.25 -3.04 -7.84
CA ARG A 65 -5.37 -2.11 -7.69
C ARG A 65 -6.39 -2.71 -6.77
N LEU A 66 -7.02 -1.87 -5.98
CA LEU A 66 -8.17 -2.30 -5.22
C LEU A 66 -9.34 -2.54 -6.18
N GLN A 67 -10.08 -3.63 -5.98
CA GLN A 67 -11.29 -3.89 -6.76
C GLN A 67 -12.34 -2.80 -6.51
N ILE A 68 -13.20 -2.57 -7.50
CA ILE A 68 -14.28 -1.60 -7.35
C ILE A 68 -15.22 -2.00 -6.21
N ASP A 69 -15.72 -1.01 -5.48
CA ASP A 69 -16.64 -1.20 -4.34
C ASP A 69 -16.07 -2.03 -3.17
N ALA A 70 -14.76 -2.31 -3.16
CA ALA A 70 -14.08 -2.96 -2.06
C ALA A 70 -14.11 -2.13 -0.77
N ILE A 71 -14.29 -0.80 -0.86
CA ILE A 71 -14.43 0.06 0.31
C ILE A 71 -15.84 0.64 0.35
N GLY A 72 -16.61 0.26 1.37
CA GLY A 72 -17.95 0.84 1.60
C GLY A 72 -17.96 2.25 2.19
N ALA A 73 -16.80 2.90 2.35
CA ALA A 73 -16.65 4.20 3.00
C ALA A 73 -16.19 5.25 1.99
N THR A 74 -16.88 6.39 1.96
CA THR A 74 -16.52 7.54 1.11
C THR A 74 -15.47 8.43 1.76
N VAL A 75 -15.30 8.35 3.08
CA VAL A 75 -14.27 9.07 3.82
C VAL A 75 -13.56 8.09 4.73
N ALA A 76 -12.23 8.09 4.71
CA ALA A 76 -11.43 7.19 5.53
C ALA A 76 -10.05 7.74 5.88
N THR A 77 -9.46 7.14 6.90
CA THR A 77 -8.03 7.17 7.15
C THR A 77 -7.41 5.95 6.49
N VAL A 78 -6.62 6.18 5.44
CA VAL A 78 -5.84 5.13 4.78
C VAL A 78 -4.53 4.97 5.52
N LEU A 79 -4.16 3.73 5.84
CA LEU A 79 -2.89 3.36 6.45
C LEU A 79 -2.11 2.48 5.47
N HIS A 80 -0.83 2.80 5.25
CA HIS A 80 0.05 2.03 4.35
C HIS A 80 1.40 1.80 5.03
N ALA A 81 1.80 0.54 5.08
CA ALA A 81 3.13 0.15 5.52
C ALA A 81 3.89 -0.43 4.32
N LEU A 82 5.01 0.19 4.00
CA LEU A 82 5.90 -0.18 2.92
C LEU A 82 7.26 -0.52 3.52
N ARG A 83 7.84 -1.64 3.09
CA ARG A 83 9.25 -1.94 3.32
C ARG A 83 10.05 -1.47 2.12
N GLU A 84 10.99 -0.59 2.40
CA GLU A 84 11.93 -0.01 1.44
C GLU A 84 13.07 -1.01 1.15
N ASP A 85 13.89 -0.71 0.13
CA ASP A 85 15.00 -1.57 -0.27
C ASP A 85 16.12 -1.68 0.79
N ASP A 86 16.26 -0.68 1.65
CA ASP A 86 17.17 -0.71 2.81
C ASP A 86 16.64 -1.58 3.98
N GLY A 87 15.45 -2.15 3.83
CA GLY A 87 14.77 -2.98 4.83
C GLY A 87 14.02 -2.20 5.90
N SER A 88 14.09 -0.86 5.88
CA SER A 88 13.30 -0.01 6.77
C SER A 88 11.80 -0.13 6.46
N ILE A 89 10.95 0.17 7.45
CA ILE A 89 9.50 0.12 7.29
C ILE A 89 8.95 1.53 7.46
N SER A 90 8.48 2.11 6.37
CA SER A 90 7.70 3.35 6.36
C SER A 90 6.26 3.04 6.74
N ARG A 91 5.69 3.78 7.70
CA ARG A 91 4.28 3.68 8.10
C ARG A 91 3.63 5.04 8.00
N ARG A 92 2.67 5.13 7.10
CA ARG A 92 2.02 6.40 6.75
C ARG A 92 0.51 6.31 6.89
N ALA A 93 -0.09 7.43 7.28
CA ALA A 93 -1.53 7.62 7.32
C ALA A 93 -1.93 8.79 6.41
N TRP A 94 -3.06 8.67 5.73
CA TRP A 94 -3.67 9.74 4.92
C TRP A 94 -5.14 9.87 5.27
N TYR A 95 -5.61 11.11 5.40
CA TYR A 95 -7.03 11.40 5.40
C TYR A 95 -7.50 11.59 3.97
N SER A 96 -8.52 10.83 3.59
CA SER A 96 -8.99 10.80 2.22
C SER A 96 -10.51 10.86 2.13
N ARG A 97 -11.00 11.63 1.15
CA ARG A 97 -12.39 11.64 0.67
C ARG A 97 -12.61 10.68 -0.51
N ASP A 98 -11.55 10.00 -0.93
CA ASP A 98 -11.59 8.95 -1.94
C ASP A 98 -10.54 7.88 -1.57
N PRO A 99 -10.88 6.98 -0.62
CA PRO A 99 -9.94 6.00 -0.14
C PRO A 99 -9.58 4.95 -1.20
N GLN A 100 -10.41 4.74 -2.23
CA GLN A 100 -10.09 3.89 -3.37
C GLN A 100 -8.86 4.45 -4.08
N VAL A 101 -8.93 5.70 -4.54
CA VAL A 101 -7.81 6.32 -5.28
C VAL A 101 -6.57 6.46 -4.41
N THR A 102 -6.74 6.73 -3.12
CA THR A 102 -5.60 6.82 -2.19
C THR A 102 -4.91 5.46 -2.03
N ILE A 103 -5.67 4.37 -1.91
CA ILE A 103 -5.12 3.03 -1.83
C ILE A 103 -4.43 2.63 -3.14
N ASP A 104 -5.02 2.93 -4.28
CA ASP A 104 -4.40 2.67 -5.59
C ASP A 104 -3.09 3.45 -5.76
N ALA A 105 -3.04 4.71 -5.32
CA ALA A 105 -1.83 5.51 -5.30
C ALA A 105 -0.75 4.91 -4.37
N CYS A 106 -1.15 4.43 -3.20
CA CYS A 106 -0.24 3.71 -2.29
C CYS A 106 0.29 2.42 -2.91
N LEU A 107 -0.55 1.65 -3.61
CA LEU A 107 -0.18 0.38 -4.27
C LEU A 107 0.66 0.58 -5.52
N GLY A 108 0.65 1.77 -6.13
CA GLY A 108 1.51 2.13 -7.26
C GLY A 108 2.97 2.44 -6.88
N GLN A 109 3.28 2.54 -5.59
CA GLN A 109 4.65 2.76 -5.11
C GLN A 109 5.49 1.49 -5.29
N ALA A 110 6.74 1.63 -5.69
CA ALA A 110 7.66 0.49 -5.73
C ALA A 110 8.06 0.06 -4.30
N GLY A 111 8.24 -1.23 -4.09
CA GLY A 111 8.72 -1.80 -2.82
C GLY A 111 7.90 -2.99 -2.36
N ARG A 112 7.98 -3.28 -1.05
CA ARG A 112 7.29 -4.42 -0.43
C ARG A 112 6.14 -3.92 0.44
N HIS A 113 4.91 -4.02 -0.04
CA HIS A 113 3.72 -3.57 0.67
C HIS A 113 3.40 -4.59 1.76
N ILE A 114 3.61 -4.20 3.02
CA ILE A 114 3.39 -5.07 4.18
C ILE A 114 1.92 -5.07 4.57
N SER A 115 1.30 -3.89 4.58
CA SER A 115 -0.11 -3.77 4.95
C SER A 115 -0.72 -2.51 4.38
N ILE A 116 -1.99 -2.62 4.01
CA ILE A 116 -2.83 -1.49 3.62
C ILE A 116 -4.19 -1.62 4.31
N ALA A 117 -4.77 -0.51 4.73
CA ALA A 117 -6.09 -0.49 5.37
C ALA A 117 -6.80 0.84 5.12
N ALA A 118 -8.12 0.80 4.93
CA ALA A 118 -8.98 1.96 5.03
C ALA A 118 -9.84 1.85 6.30
N ILE A 119 -9.77 2.86 7.16
CA ILE A 119 -10.59 2.94 8.38
C ILE A 119 -11.64 4.02 8.16
N PRO A 120 -12.94 3.73 8.24
CA PRO A 120 -13.98 4.74 8.05
C PRO A 120 -13.78 5.97 8.95
N GLY A 121 -13.91 7.16 8.35
CA GLY A 121 -13.70 8.45 8.99
C GLY A 121 -12.25 8.84 9.24
N TYR A 122 -12.04 10.05 9.77
CA TYR A 122 -10.73 10.56 10.14
C TYR A 122 -10.36 10.15 11.56
N ARG A 123 -9.25 9.42 11.71
CA ARG A 123 -8.72 9.03 13.02
C ARG A 123 -8.05 10.22 13.70
N PRO A 124 -8.10 10.33 15.04
CA PRO A 124 -7.49 11.47 15.74
C PRO A 124 -6.01 11.66 15.42
N ASN A 125 -5.61 12.90 15.17
CA ASN A 125 -4.21 13.31 15.02
C ASN A 125 -3.60 13.56 16.41
N ALA A 126 -2.61 12.75 16.77
CA ALA A 126 -1.83 12.89 18.00
C ALA A 126 -0.41 13.33 17.65
N GLY A 127 -0.21 14.64 17.42
CA GLY A 127 1.11 15.22 17.19
C GLY A 127 1.77 14.83 15.86
N GLY A 128 0.99 14.70 14.79
CA GLY A 128 1.46 14.27 13.47
C GLY A 128 1.37 12.77 13.24
N PHE A 129 0.68 12.03 14.11
CA PHE A 129 0.52 10.58 14.03
C PHE A 129 -0.94 10.16 14.20
N VAL A 130 -1.30 9.07 13.55
CA VAL A 130 -2.52 8.29 13.82
C VAL A 130 -2.13 7.02 14.56
N ARG A 131 -2.71 6.78 15.74
CA ARG A 131 -2.51 5.53 16.47
C ARG A 131 -3.61 4.53 16.12
N TYR A 132 -3.21 3.35 15.64
CA TYR A 132 -4.13 2.28 15.28
C TYR A 132 -3.54 0.92 15.65
N ARG A 133 -4.32 0.11 16.39
CA ARG A 133 -3.93 -1.23 16.89
C ARG A 133 -2.57 -1.26 17.59
N GLY A 134 -2.28 -0.22 18.40
CA GLY A 134 -1.04 -0.11 19.16
C GLY A 134 0.18 0.35 18.37
N VAL A 135 0.01 0.71 17.08
CA VAL A 135 1.08 1.18 16.20
C VAL A 135 0.83 2.64 15.82
N ASP A 136 1.91 3.42 15.76
CA ASP A 136 1.87 4.81 15.32
C ASP A 136 2.16 4.88 13.81
N TRP A 137 1.31 5.62 13.11
CA TRP A 137 1.37 5.84 11.68
C TRP A 137 1.60 7.32 11.45
N GLN A 138 2.71 7.67 10.80
CA GLN A 138 3.03 9.07 10.57
C GLN A 138 2.01 9.64 9.59
N LEU A 139 1.29 10.68 10.01
CA LEU A 139 0.37 11.37 9.15
C LEU A 139 1.19 12.01 8.02
N ALA A 140 0.93 11.57 6.80
CA ALA A 140 1.60 12.07 5.62
C ALA A 140 1.03 13.43 5.24
N GLY A 141 1.86 14.27 4.64
CA GLY A 141 1.38 15.43 3.90
C GLY A 141 0.63 15.00 2.63
N VAL A 142 0.24 15.99 1.82
CA VAL A 142 -0.44 15.79 0.54
C VAL A 142 0.35 14.80 -0.33
N LEU A 143 -0.34 13.79 -0.89
CA LEU A 143 0.19 13.01 -2.01
C LEU A 143 0.18 13.91 -3.23
N ASP A 144 1.31 14.52 -3.57
CA ASP A 144 1.45 15.24 -4.81
C ASP A 144 1.54 14.21 -5.96
N GLY A 145 0.60 14.23 -6.91
CA GLY A 145 0.70 13.40 -8.11
C GLY A 145 -0.58 12.82 -8.76
N GLY A 146 -1.80 13.13 -8.32
CA GLY A 146 -2.99 12.68 -9.05
C GLY A 146 -4.29 12.75 -8.24
N VAL A 147 -5.43 12.65 -8.94
CA VAL A 147 -6.82 12.91 -8.48
C VAL A 147 -7.22 12.03 -7.29
N GLY A 148 -6.70 12.33 -6.11
CA GLY A 148 -6.94 11.66 -4.84
C GLY A 148 -6.36 12.54 -3.74
N THR A 149 -7.01 13.68 -3.50
CA THR A 149 -6.47 14.75 -2.66
C THR A 149 -6.40 14.27 -1.21
N ALA A 150 -5.23 13.83 -0.77
CA ALA A 150 -4.93 13.73 0.65
C ALA A 150 -4.99 15.14 1.26
N ILE A 151 -5.77 15.31 2.32
CA ILE A 151 -6.00 16.63 2.90
C ILE A 151 -4.82 17.02 3.80
N GLY A 152 -4.10 18.06 3.42
CA GLY A 152 -3.04 18.69 4.22
C GLY A 152 -2.87 20.17 3.88
N ASP A 153 -2.35 20.96 4.82
CA ASP A 153 -1.91 22.32 4.59
C ASP A 153 -0.59 22.36 3.79
N GLY A 154 -0.14 23.55 3.40
CA GLY A 154 1.14 23.75 2.69
C GLY A 154 2.40 23.35 3.48
N SER A 155 2.25 22.90 4.74
CA SER A 155 3.28 22.31 5.58
C SER A 155 3.06 20.81 5.83
N GLY A 156 2.10 20.19 5.15
CA GLY A 156 1.75 18.76 5.26
C GLY A 156 0.95 18.38 6.51
N ARG A 157 0.37 19.34 7.24
CA ARG A 157 -0.48 19.07 8.41
C ARG A 157 -1.93 18.91 7.97
N ALA A 158 -2.62 17.87 8.44
CA ALA A 158 -4.02 17.68 8.08
C ALA A 158 -4.92 18.88 8.44
N LEU A 159 -5.72 19.33 7.47
CA LEU A 159 -6.83 20.25 7.73
C LEU A 159 -8.00 19.45 8.28
N ILE A 160 -8.44 19.79 9.49
CA ILE A 160 -9.71 19.32 10.07
C ILE A 160 -10.75 20.37 9.70
N GLU A 161 -11.68 20.04 8.80
CA GLU A 161 -12.94 20.79 8.70
C GLU A 161 -13.90 20.20 9.75
N GLY A 162 -14.39 21.06 10.63
CA GLY A 162 -15.42 20.73 11.63
C GLY A 162 -16.82 20.72 11.03
#